data_AF-A0A126PCU2-F1
#
_entry.id   AF-A0A126PCU2-F1
#
_cell.length_a   1.000
_cell.length_b   1.000
_cell.length_c   1.000
_cell.angle_alpha   90.00
_cell.angle_beta   90.00
_cell.angle_gamma   90.00
#
_symmetry.space_group_name_H-M   'P 1'
#
loop_
_entity.id
_entity.type
_entity.pdbx_description
1 polymer ?
#
loop_
_entity_poly.entity_id
_entity_poly.type
_entity_poly.pdbx_seq_one_letter_code
_entity_poly.pdbx_strand_id
1 'polypeptide(L)'
;MIRGVFATPLPVGSGFPGPLAAPYLLVGVTNARTYAGLSPDTYRFSPLPMAEADVQRLHGTDERIRVADYERVIRFYVALIKNFQA
;
A
#
# COMPACT_ATOMS: atom_id res chain seq x y z
N MET A 1 -17.92 5.11 0.24
CA MET A 1 -16.98 5.92 1.04
C MET A 1 -15.70 5.09 1.16
N ILE A 2 -14.54 5.60 0.75
CA ILE A 2 -13.27 4.86 0.88
C ILE A 2 -12.98 4.82 2.38
N ARG A 3 -13.09 3.64 3.01
CA ARG A 3 -12.49 3.44 4.33
C ARG A 3 -10.98 3.40 4.10
N GLY A 4 -10.36 4.57 4.11
CA GLY A 4 -8.92 4.69 4.17
C GLY A 4 -8.47 4.04 5.47
N VAL A 5 -7.99 2.81 5.39
CA VAL A 5 -7.23 2.23 6.49
C VAL A 5 -5.93 3.01 6.52
N PHE A 6 -5.84 3.86 7.54
CA PHE A 6 -4.55 4.25 8.08
C PHE A 6 -3.82 2.95 8.37
N ALA A 7 -2.75 2.66 7.63
CA ALA A 7 -1.80 1.67 8.08
C ALA A 7 -1.27 2.20 9.41
N THR A 8 -1.80 1.68 10.52
CA THR A 8 -1.18 1.88 11.82
C THR A 8 0.27 1.43 11.64
N PRO A 9 1.27 2.29 11.91
CA PRO A 9 2.64 1.86 11.82
C PRO A 9 2.81 0.64 12.72
N LEU A 10 3.48 -0.40 12.22
CA LEU A 10 3.89 -1.54 13.05
C LEU A 10 4.52 -0.99 14.34
N PRO A 11 4.25 -1.58 15.52
CA PRO A 11 4.70 -1.03 16.80
C PRO A 11 6.20 -0.76 16.74
N VAL A 12 6.54 0.53 16.79
CA VAL A 12 7.90 1.05 16.76
C VAL A 12 8.51 0.79 18.13
N GLY A 13 9.23 -0.32 18.26
CA GLY A 13 10.32 -0.41 19.22
C GLY A 13 11.53 0.33 18.65
N SER A 14 12.03 1.33 19.38
CA SER A 14 13.28 2.10 19.13
C SER A 14 13.30 3.08 17.95
N GLY A 15 12.96 4.35 18.23
CA GLY A 15 13.66 5.52 17.68
C GLY A 15 13.49 5.90 16.20
N PHE A 16 12.77 5.13 15.38
CA PHE A 16 12.49 5.46 13.98
C PHE A 16 10.99 5.66 13.76
N PRO A 17 10.49 6.84 13.33
CA PRO A 17 9.13 6.95 12.87
C PRO A 17 8.98 6.02 11.66
N GLY A 18 8.13 4.99 11.77
CA GLY A 18 7.77 4.14 10.64
C GLY A 18 7.26 4.99 9.46
N PRO A 19 7.28 4.45 8.23
CA PRO A 19 6.85 5.22 7.05
C PRO A 19 5.43 5.76 7.25
N LEU A 20 5.27 7.06 7.01
CA LEU A 20 3.97 7.72 7.07
C LEU A 20 3.11 7.27 5.89
N ALA A 21 1.86 6.88 6.16
CA ALA A 21 0.89 6.65 5.11
C ALA A 21 0.49 8.01 4.50
N ALA A 22 0.71 8.18 3.20
CA ALA A 22 0.27 9.36 2.46
C ALA A 22 -0.86 8.98 1.48
N PRO A 23 -1.93 9.79 1.36
CA PRO A 23 -2.95 9.58 0.34
C PRO A 23 -2.35 9.80 -1.05
N TYR A 24 -2.80 9.00 -2.02
CA TYR A 24 -2.42 9.13 -3.42
C TYR A 24 -3.68 9.10 -4.29
N LEU A 25 -3.75 10.01 -5.28
CA LEU A 25 -4.83 10.00 -6.27
C LEU A 25 -4.50 9.02 -7.38
N LEU A 26 -5.24 7.92 -7.43
CA LEU A 26 -5.19 7.01 -8.56
C LEU A 26 -6.12 7.51 -9.67
N VAL A 27 -5.56 7.86 -10.83
CA VAL A 27 -6.32 8.27 -12.03
C VAL A 27 -6.92 7.05 -12.76
N GLY A 28 -6.38 5.86 -12.53
CA GLY A 28 -6.90 4.59 -13.05
C GLY A 28 -8.02 3.97 -12.22
N VAL A 29 -8.61 2.89 -12.75
CA VAL A 29 -9.62 2.08 -12.04
C VAL A 29 -8.98 0.76 -11.60
N THR A 30 -9.17 0.38 -10.34
CA THR A 30 -8.78 -0.95 -9.81
C THR A 30 -10.00 -1.84 -9.61
N ASN A 31 -9.76 -3.14 -9.41
CA ASN A 31 -10.80 -4.12 -9.05
C ASN A 31 -11.59 -3.71 -7.80
N ALA A 32 -11.01 -2.85 -6.95
CA ALA A 32 -11.69 -2.30 -5.78
C ALA A 32 -12.91 -1.42 -6.12
N ARG A 33 -13.07 -0.96 -7.37
CA ARG A 33 -14.33 -0.34 -7.82
C ARG A 33 -15.41 -1.41 -8.00
N THR A 34 -15.08 -2.52 -8.67
CA THR A 34 -16.00 -3.63 -8.94
C THR A 34 -16.44 -4.31 -7.64
N TYR A 35 -15.53 -4.52 -6.70
CA TYR A 35 -15.83 -5.20 -5.43
C TYR A 35 -16.55 -4.31 -4.40
N ALA A 36 -16.67 -3.00 -4.64
CA ALA A 36 -17.30 -2.08 -3.69
C ALA A 36 -18.78 -2.41 -3.38
N GLY A 37 -19.48 -3.08 -4.29
CA GLY A 37 -20.87 -3.55 -4.07
C GLY A 37 -20.96 -4.92 -3.40
N LEU A 38 -19.86 -5.66 -3.29
CA LEU A 38 -19.81 -7.01 -2.72
C LEU A 38 -19.35 -7.02 -1.26
N SER A 39 -18.48 -6.07 -0.87
CA SER A 39 -17.98 -5.97 0.49
C SER A 39 -17.80 -4.50 0.91
N PRO A 40 -18.29 -4.11 2.10
CA PRO A 40 -18.03 -2.78 2.65
C PRO A 40 -16.55 -2.58 3.03
N ASP A 41 -15.83 -3.68 3.28
CA ASP A 41 -14.43 -3.68 3.73
C ASP A 41 -13.47 -3.79 2.54
N THR A 42 -13.52 -2.75 1.69
CA THR A 42 -12.63 -2.62 0.54
C THR A 42 -11.48 -1.66 0.86
N TYR A 43 -10.27 -2.19 1.00
CA TYR A 43 -9.06 -1.43 1.34
C TYR A 43 -8.18 -1.16 0.12
N ARG A 44 -7.60 0.05 0.04
CA ARG A 44 -6.76 0.51 -1.09
C ARG A 44 -5.49 1.17 -0.55
N PHE A 45 -4.39 0.43 -0.56
CA PHE A 45 -3.06 0.95 -0.24
C PHE A 45 -2.00 0.15 -0.99
N SER A 46 -0.83 0.74 -1.18
CA SER A 46 0.38 0.07 -1.65
C SER A 46 1.48 0.28 -0.61
N PRO A 47 2.12 -0.77 -0.08
CA PRO A 47 3.24 -0.64 0.85
C PRO A 47 4.57 -0.35 0.14
N LEU A 48 4.57 -0.22 -1.20
CA LEU A 48 5.75 0.09 -1.97
C LEU A 48 6.17 1.55 -1.72
N PRO A 49 7.38 1.81 -1.21
CA PRO A 49 7.91 3.16 -1.15
C PRO A 49 8.09 3.69 -2.57
N MET A 50 7.47 4.83 -2.87
CA MET A 50 7.56 5.46 -4.19
C MET A 50 7.98 6.91 -4.04
N ALA A 51 9.07 7.27 -4.71
CA ALA A 51 9.40 8.66 -5.00
C ALA A 51 8.59 9.15 -6.21
N GLU A 52 8.56 10.46 -6.45
CA GLU A 52 7.85 11.06 -7.59
C GLU A 52 8.30 10.46 -8.94
N ALA A 53 9.61 10.22 -9.11
CA ALA A 53 10.16 9.57 -10.30
C ALA A 53 9.73 8.10 -10.47
N ASP A 54 9.30 7.44 -9.40
CA ASP A 54 8.79 6.07 -9.44
C ASP A 54 7.34 6.06 -9.92
N VAL A 55 6.55 7.07 -9.54
CA VAL A 55 5.16 7.23 -9.97
C VAL A 55 5.07 7.39 -11.49
N GLN A 56 5.98 8.15 -12.10
CA GLN A 56 6.02 8.35 -13.56
C GLN A 56 6.31 7.07 -14.34
N ARG A 57 6.86 6.04 -13.68
CA ARG A 57 7.19 4.75 -14.29
C ARG A 57 6.07 3.72 -14.18
N LEU A 58 5.02 3.99 -13.41
CA LEU A 58 3.85 3.10 -13.35
C LEU A 58 3.22 2.99 -14.74
N HIS A 59 3.18 1.78 -15.30
CA HIS A 59 2.78 1.52 -16.68
C HIS A 59 3.60 2.27 -17.74
N GLY A 60 4.80 2.74 -17.37
CA GLY A 60 5.73 3.46 -18.21
C GLY A 60 6.86 2.57 -18.73
N THR A 61 7.82 3.19 -19.42
CA THR A 61 9.03 2.49 -19.84
C THR A 61 9.90 2.16 -18.63
N ASP A 62 10.45 0.94 -18.60
CA ASP A 62 11.38 0.48 -17.56
C ASP A 62 10.80 0.60 -16.14
N GLU A 63 9.54 0.19 -15.98
CA GLU A 63 8.89 -0.01 -14.69
C GLU A 63 9.71 -1.02 -13.86
N ARG A 64 10.19 -0.59 -12.69
CA ARG A 64 11.05 -1.40 -11.82
C ARG A 64 11.00 -0.91 -10.38
N ILE A 65 11.25 -1.84 -9.46
CA ILE A 65 11.38 -1.59 -8.03
C ILE A 65 12.73 -2.15 -7.54
N ARG A 66 13.22 -1.67 -6.40
CA ARG A 66 14.42 -2.25 -5.78
C ARG A 66 14.08 -3.62 -5.20
N VAL A 67 15.02 -4.57 -5.27
CA VAL A 67 14.86 -5.91 -4.67
C VAL A 67 14.57 -5.83 -3.17
N ALA A 68 15.21 -4.91 -2.45
CA ALA A 68 14.94 -4.69 -1.03
C ALA A 68 13.51 -4.18 -0.74
N ASP A 69 12.95 -3.37 -1.64
CA ASP A 69 11.56 -2.90 -1.51
C ASP A 69 10.57 -4.01 -1.82
N TYR A 70 10.87 -4.89 -2.79
CA TYR A 70 10.07 -6.08 -3.06
C TYR A 70 9.96 -6.99 -1.81
N GLU A 71 11.07 -7.26 -1.13
CA GLU A 71 11.06 -8.04 0.11
C GLU A 71 10.24 -7.35 1.21
N ARG A 72 10.38 -6.03 1.36
CA ARG A 72 9.60 -5.24 2.33
C ARG A 72 8.10 -5.34 2.05
N VAL A 73 7.68 -5.26 0.79
CA VAL A 73 6.27 -5.40 0.38
C VAL A 73 5.72 -6.78 0.76
N ILE A 74 6.48 -7.85 0.51
CA ILE A 74 6.08 -9.22 0.91
C ILE A 74 5.89 -9.29 2.43
N ARG A 75 6.87 -8.81 3.21
CA ARG A 75 6.80 -8.82 4.68
C ARG A 75 5.61 -8.04 5.20
N PHE A 76 5.29 -6.90 4.57
CA PHE A 76 4.11 -6.11 4.90
C PHE A 76 2.82 -6.91 4.70
N TYR A 77 2.60 -7.51 3.52
CA TYR A 77 1.37 -8.27 3.27
C TYR A 77 1.25 -9.52 4.16
N VAL A 78 2.37 -10.21 4.43
CA VAL A 78 2.38 -11.33 5.39
C VAL A 78 1.96 -10.87 6.78
N ALA A 79 2.51 -9.75 7.26
CA ALA A 79 2.16 -9.19 8.56
C ALA A 79 0.70 -8.72 8.59
N LEU A 80 0.23 -8.04 7.54
CA LEU A 80 -1.16 -7.61 7.42
C LEU A 80 -2.11 -8.79 7.54
N ILE A 81 -1.93 -9.83 6.72
CA ILE A 81 -2.84 -10.99 6.70
C ILE A 81 -2.83 -11.73 8.05
N LYS A 82 -1.65 -11.92 8.66
CA LYS A 82 -1.52 -12.63 9.95
C LYS A 82 -2.12 -11.87 11.12
N ASN A 83 -2.11 -10.53 11.07
CA ASN A 83 -2.61 -9.67 12.14
C ASN A 83 -3.96 -9.03 11.78
N PHE A 84 -4.58 -9.41 10.67
CA PHE A 84 -5.87 -8.87 10.27
C PHE A 84 -6.94 -9.35 11.26
N GLN A 85 -7.62 -8.39 11.88
CA GLN A 85 -8.76 -8.64 12.75
C GLN A 85 -9.98 -8.03 12.06
N ALA A 86 -10.96 -8.89 11.75
CA ALA A 86 -12.22 -8.52 11.11
C ALA A 86 -13.21 -7.95 12.13
#